data_AF-A0A348DBH6-F1
#
_entry.id   AF-A0A348DBH6-F1
#
_cell.length_a   1.000
_cell.length_b   1.000
_cell.length_c   1.000
_cell.angle_alpha   90.00
_cell.angle_beta   90.00
_cell.angle_gamma   90.00
#
_symmetry.space_group_name_H-M   'P 1'
#
loop_
_entity.id
_entity.type
_entity.pdbx_description
1 polymer ?
#
loop_
_entity_poly.entity_id
_entity_poly.type
_entity_poly.pdbx_seq_one_letter_code
_entity_poly.pdbx_strand_id
1 'polypeptide(L)' 'MSNNTEIHVFTDESLRQHDREIAIKVNQATVTHVVRKLNAMNAGQQVRAYSKVGREELMFDDATLDEILSHVKK' A
#
# COMPACT_ATOMS: atom_id res chain seq x y z
N MET A 1 18.63 39.25 0.35
CA MET A 1 18.07 38.21 -0.54
C MET A 1 18.72 36.89 -0.13
N SER A 2 18.18 36.18 0.87
CA SER A 2 18.72 34.87 1.25
C SER A 2 18.21 33.84 0.25
N ASN A 3 19.12 33.31 -0.57
CA ASN A 3 18.87 32.15 -1.41
C ASN A 3 18.70 30.91 -0.50
N ASN A 4 17.50 30.73 0.05
CA ASN A 4 17.07 29.43 0.56
C ASN A 4 16.61 28.59 -0.64
N THR A 5 17.59 28.16 -1.44
CA THR A 5 17.39 27.00 -2.29
C THR A 5 17.47 25.82 -1.34
N GLU A 6 16.33 25.33 -0.86
CA GLU A 6 16.25 24.06 -0.13
C GLU A 6 16.66 22.94 -1.08
N ILE A 7 17.97 22.73 -1.21
CA ILE A 7 18.52 21.59 -1.92
C ILE A 7 18.32 20.39 -1.01
N HIS A 8 17.23 19.67 -1.22
CA HIS A 8 16.97 18.38 -0.58
C HIS A 8 17.92 17.35 -1.18
N VAL A 9 19.07 17.13 -0.53
CA VAL A 9 20.00 16.06 -0.89
C VAL A 9 19.45 14.76 -0.34
N PHE A 10 18.78 13.98 -1.19
CA PHE A 10 18.35 12.63 -0.84
C PHE A 10 19.57 11.72 -0.74
N THR A 11 19.88 11.26 0.46
CA THR A 11 20.88 10.20 0.68
C THR A 11 20.22 8.83 0.49
N ASP A 12 21.01 7.81 0.14
CA ASP A 12 20.52 6.42 0.05
C ASP A 12 19.85 5.94 1.34
N GLU A 13 20.22 6.51 2.48
CA GLU A 13 19.58 6.23 3.76
C GLU A 13 18.21 6.90 3.88
N SER A 14 18.10 8.19 3.53
CA SER A 14 16.81 8.89 3.52
C SER A 14 15.82 8.30 2.53
N LEU A 15 16.28 7.84 1.36
CA LEU A 15 15.45 7.16 0.36
C LEU A 15 14.96 5.81 0.88
N ARG A 16 15.85 5.00 1.47
CA ARG A 16 15.45 3.72 2.09
C ARG A 16 14.47 3.91 3.23
N GLN A 17 14.65 4.94 4.05
CA GLN A 17 13.73 5.27 5.13
C GLN A 17 12.35 5.67 4.58
N HIS A 18 12.33 6.50 3.55
CA HIS A 18 11.10 6.88 2.86
C HIS A 18 10.38 5.67 2.24
N ASP A 19 11.09 4.81 1.51
CA ASP A 19 10.55 3.59 0.91
C ASP A 19 9.96 2.65 1.97
N ARG A 20 10.64 2.53 3.12
CA ARG A 20 10.14 1.75 4.26
C ARG A 20 8.85 2.33 4.81
N GLU A 21 8.73 3.65 4.93
CA GLU A 21 7.50 4.31 5.38
C GLU A 21 6.33 4.08 4.42
N ILE A 22 6.59 4.15 3.11
CA ILE A 22 5.60 3.80 2.08
C ILE A 22 5.16 2.35 2.25
N ALA A 23 6.11 1.41 2.35
CA ALA A 23 5.82 -0.01 2.49
C ALA A 23 4.96 -0.31 3.74
N ILE A 24 5.23 0.37 4.86
CA ILE A 24 4.43 0.24 6.09
C ILE A 24 2.99 0.71 5.84
N LYS A 25 2.80 1.89 5.25
CA LYS A 25 1.46 2.45 4.98
C LYS A 25 0.66 1.59 4.02
N VAL A 26 1.29 1.13 2.93
CA VAL A 26 0.66 0.24 1.94
C VAL A 26 0.27 -1.08 2.61
N ASN A 27 1.15 -1.68 3.41
CA ASN A 27 0.84 -2.92 4.13
C ASN A 27 -0.35 -2.74 5.10
N GLN A 28 -0.36 -1.66 5.89
CA GLN A 28 -1.47 -1.35 6.80
C GLN A 28 -2.80 -1.19 6.06
N ALA A 29 -2.81 -0.48 4.92
CA ALA A 29 -3.99 -0.31 4.08
C ALA A 29 -4.49 -1.64 3.50
N THR A 30 -3.58 -2.44 2.94
CA THR A 30 -3.90 -3.76 2.35
C THR A 30 -4.44 -4.73 3.38
N VAL A 31 -3.80 -4.85 4.55
CA VAL A 31 -4.29 -5.73 5.63
C VAL A 31 -5.69 -5.30 6.06
N THR A 32 -5.92 -4.00 6.25
CA THR A 32 -7.24 -3.48 6.64
C THR A 32 -8.31 -3.79 5.59
N HIS A 33 -7.98 -3.62 4.31
CA HIS A 33 -8.89 -3.94 3.19
C HIS A 33 -9.23 -5.43 3.15
N VAL A 34 -8.22 -6.30 3.17
CA VAL A 34 -8.38 -7.75 3.10
C VAL A 34 -9.20 -8.27 4.27
N VAL A 35 -8.93 -7.80 5.50
CA VAL A 35 -9.70 -8.17 6.69
C VAL A 35 -11.16 -7.76 6.56
N ARG A 36 -11.45 -6.54 6.06
CA ARG A 36 -12.83 -6.09 5.83
C ARG A 36 -13.55 -6.96 4.79
N LYS A 37 -12.88 -7.29 3.68
CA LYS A 37 -13.44 -8.20 2.67
C LYS A 37 -13.73 -9.58 3.25
N LEU A 38 -12.78 -10.17 4.00
CA LEU A 38 -12.95 -11.48 4.62
C LEU A 38 -14.10 -11.51 5.64
N ASN A 39 -14.25 -10.45 6.44
CA ASN A 39 -15.36 -10.36 7.41
C ASN A 39 -16.74 -10.25 6.75
N ALA A 40 -16.81 -9.74 5.51
CA ALA A 40 -18.04 -9.68 4.74
C ALA A 40 -18.37 -10.98 3.99
N MET A 41 -17.42 -11.94 3.93
CA MET A 41 -17.59 -13.21 3.25
C MET A 41 -18.20 -14.28 4.15
N ASN A 42 -18.96 -15.20 3.55
CA ASN A 42 -19.40 -16.43 4.23
C ASN A 42 -18.26 -17.47 4.31
N ALA A 43 -18.46 -18.54 5.09
CA ALA A 43 -17.42 -19.55 5.33
C ALA A 43 -16.87 -20.21 4.04
N GLY A 44 -17.73 -20.52 3.06
CA GLY A 44 -17.28 -21.10 1.78
C GLY A 44 -16.44 -20.12 0.95
N GLN A 45 -16.83 -18.85 0.95
CA GLN A 45 -16.08 -17.78 0.29
C GLN A 45 -14.73 -17.54 0.96
N GLN A 46 -14.66 -17.56 2.30
CA GLN A 46 -13.39 -17.46 3.04
C GLN A 46 -12.44 -18.61 2.71
N VAL A 47 -12.95 -19.85 2.65
CA VAL A 47 -12.14 -21.01 2.24
C VAL A 47 -11.60 -20.83 0.82
N ARG A 48 -12.43 -20.39 -0.13
CA ARG A 48 -11.99 -20.08 -1.50
C ARG A 48 -10.95 -18.96 -1.53
N ALA A 49 -11.06 -17.98 -0.65
CA ALA A 49 -10.12 -16.86 -0.53
C ALA A 49 -8.68 -17.30 -0.18
N TYR A 50 -8.50 -18.48 0.42
CA TYR A 50 -7.17 -19.06 0.66
C TYR A 50 -6.56 -19.74 -0.57
N SER A 51 -7.30 -19.90 -1.67
CA SER A 51 -6.74 -20.35 -2.95
C SER A 51 -5.90 -19.25 -3.61
N LYS A 52 -5.08 -19.60 -4.60
CA LYS A 52 -4.29 -18.61 -5.35
C LYS A 52 -5.18 -17.55 -6.01
N VAL A 53 -6.18 -18.00 -6.76
CA VAL A 53 -7.13 -17.11 -7.47
C VAL A 53 -7.94 -16.27 -6.47
N GLY A 54 -8.42 -16.88 -5.39
CA GLY A 54 -9.18 -16.15 -4.36
C GLY A 54 -8.34 -15.08 -3.64
N ARG A 55 -7.04 -15.30 -3.45
CA ARG A 55 -6.14 -14.28 -2.91
C ARG A 55 -5.97 -13.10 -3.85
N GLU A 56 -5.82 -13.35 -5.15
CA GLU A 56 -5.69 -12.28 -6.15
C GLU A 56 -6.95 -11.40 -6.18
N GLU A 57 -8.15 -11.99 -6.10
CA GLU A 57 -9.42 -11.25 -6.01
C GLU A 57 -9.62 -10.47 -4.68
N LEU A 58 -8.95 -10.89 -3.61
CA LEU A 58 -8.99 -10.21 -2.31
C LEU A 58 -8.15 -8.92 -2.29
N MET A 59 -7.12 -8.83 -3.13
CA MET A 59 -6.25 -7.67 -3.18
C MET A 59 -6.93 -6.46 -3.82
N PHE A 60 -6.26 -5.30 -3.73
CA PHE A 60 -6.62 -4.14 -4.53
C PHE A 60 -6.38 -4.44 -6.01
N ASP A 61 -7.24 -3.87 -6.86
CA ASP A 61 -6.93 -3.81 -8.29
C ASP A 61 -5.83 -2.76 -8.56
N ASP A 62 -5.20 -2.87 -9.72
CA ASP A 62 -4.10 -1.99 -10.13
C ASP A 62 -4.52 -0.51 -10.14
N ALA A 63 -5.76 -0.22 -10.57
CA ALA A 63 -6.27 1.15 -10.60
C ALA A 63 -6.36 1.78 -9.20
N THR A 64 -6.81 1.01 -8.20
CA THR A 64 -6.86 1.43 -6.81
C THR A 64 -5.46 1.59 -6.22
N LEU A 65 -4.53 0.70 -6.56
CA LEU A 65 -3.13 0.83 -6.15
C LEU A 65 -2.50 2.11 -6.71
N ASP A 66 -2.72 2.40 -7.99
CA ASP A 66 -2.23 3.63 -8.63
C ASP A 66 -2.82 4.89 -7.99
N GLU A 67 -4.11 4.87 -7.65
CA GLU A 67 -4.75 5.95 -6.91
C GLU A 67 -4.12 6.13 -5.52
N ILE A 68 -3.92 5.04 -4.76
CA ILE A 68 -3.26 5.08 -3.45
C ILE A 68 -1.84 5.65 -3.57
N LEU A 69 -1.07 5.21 -4.56
CA LEU A 69 0.29 5.67 -4.79
C LEU A 69 0.33 7.15 -5.19
N SER A 70 -0.67 7.66 -5.91
CA SER A 70 -0.75 9.08 -6.28
C SER A 70 -0.91 10.02 -5.07
N HIS A 71 -1.44 9.51 -3.95
CA HIS A 71 -1.60 10.27 -2.70
C HIS A 71 -0.37 10.23 -1.79
N VAL A 72 0.61 9.38 -2.10
CA VAL A 72 1.91 9.40 -1.43
C VAL A 72 2.69 10.59 -1.98
N LYS A 73 2.78 11.68 -1.21
CA LYS A 73 3.56 12.86 -1.58
C LYS A 73 5.00 12.43 -1.92
N LYS A 74 5.46 12.82 -3.11
CA LYS A 74 6.87 12.74 -3.52
C LYS A 74 7.74 13.66 -2.68
#